data_AF-A0A374ERE4-F1
#
_entry.id   AF-A0A374ERE4-F1
#
_cell.length_a   1.000
_cell.length_b   1.000
_cell.length_c   1.000
_cell.angle_alpha   90.00
_cell.angle_beta   90.00
_cell.angle_gamma   90.00
#
_symmetry.space_group_name_H-M   'P 1'
#
loop_
_entity.id
_entity.type
_entity.pdbx_description
1 polymer ?
#
loop_
_entity_poly.entity_id
_entity_poly.type
_entity_poly.pdbx_seq_one_letter_code
_entity_poly.pdbx_strand_id
1 'polypeptide(L)' 'MYYSIIKRFYDLGVYSLAKVKDFVKAGVISPEQFKEITKEVYHEAEVSETH' A
#
# COMPACT_ATOMS: atom_id res chain seq x y z
N MET A 1 10.53 -8.87 5.53
CA MET A 1 11.29 -8.77 4.26
C MET A 1 10.49 -8.05 3.17
N TYR A 2 9.19 -8.32 3.01
CA TYR A 2 8.33 -7.65 2.01
C TYR A 2 8.18 -6.13 2.20
N TYR A 3 8.14 -5.64 3.44
CA TYR A 3 8.11 -4.21 3.75
C TYR A 3 9.18 -3.40 3.02
N SER A 4 10.46 -3.79 3.18
CA SER A 4 11.58 -3.03 2.60
C SER A 4 11.56 -3.03 1.08
N ILE A 5 11.08 -4.13 0.47
CA ILE A 5 10.89 -4.23 -0.97
C ILE A 5 9.77 -3.28 -1.40
N ILE A 6 8.57 -3.40 -0.82
CA ILE A 6 7.42 -2.57 -1.18
C ILE A 6 7.75 -1.08 -0.97
N LYS A 7 8.40 -0.73 0.15
CA LYS A 7 8.87 0.63 0.42
C LYS A 7 9.80 1.14 -0.68
N ARG A 8 10.80 0.35 -1.07
CA ARG A 8 11.77 0.75 -2.10
C ARG A 8 11.11 0.88 -3.48
N PHE A 9 10.22 -0.03 -3.83
CA PHE A 9 9.50 0.03 -5.11
C PHE A 9 8.47 1.17 -5.17
N TYR A 10 7.86 1.52 -4.03
CA TYR A 10 7.01 2.71 -3.92
C TYR A 10 7.82 4.00 -4.04
N ASP A 11 8.97 4.09 -3.34
CA ASP A 11 9.90 5.22 -3.41
C ASP A 11 10.46 5.44 -4.83
N LEU A 12 10.71 4.34 -5.56
CA LEU A 12 11.11 4.35 -6.97
C LEU A 12 9.95 4.68 -7.93
N GLY A 13 8.72 4.86 -7.43
CA GLY A 13 7.54 5.11 -8.26
C GLY A 13 7.05 3.91 -9.08
N VAL A 14 7.58 2.71 -8.82
CA VAL A 14 7.17 1.47 -9.49
C VAL A 14 5.81 0.99 -8.98
N TYR A 15 5.56 1.17 -7.69
CA TYR A 15 4.27 0.86 -7.08
C TYR A 15 3.48 2.14 -6.83
N SER A 16 2.24 2.15 -7.33
CA SER A 16 1.25 3.16 -7.02
C SER A 16 0.64 2.89 -5.64
N LEU A 17 0.03 3.91 -5.06
CA LEU A 17 -0.66 3.80 -3.76
C LEU A 17 -1.73 2.70 -3.76
N ALA A 18 -2.47 2.54 -4.87
CA ALA A 18 -3.43 1.47 -5.06
C ALA A 18 -2.78 0.08 -4.94
N LYS A 19 -1.61 -0.11 -5.57
CA LYS A 19 -0.84 -1.37 -5.45
C LYS A 19 -0.40 -1.65 -4.02
N VAL A 20 -0.03 -0.61 -3.27
CA VAL A 20 0.32 -0.75 -1.84
C VAL A 20 -0.92 -1.07 -1.01
N LYS A 21 -2.10 -0.53 -1.34
CA LYS A 21 -3.39 -0.91 -0.73
C LYS A 21 -3.72 -2.40 -0.99
N ASP A 22 -3.47 -2.89 -2.20
CA ASP A 22 -3.66 -4.32 -2.53
C ASP A 22 -2.77 -5.24 -1.67
N PHE A 23 -1.53 -4.82 -1.36
CA PHE A 23 -0.68 -5.58 -0.45
C PHE A 23 -1.20 -5.63 0.99
N VAL A 24 -1.90 -4.58 1.44
CA VAL A 24 -2.60 -4.61 2.73
C VAL A 24 -3.77 -5.59 2.70
N LYS A 25 -4.61 -5.51 1.66
CA LYS A 25 -5.76 -6.42 1.47
C LYS A 25 -5.34 -7.88 1.34
N ALA A 26 -4.22 -8.14 0.68
CA ALA A 26 -3.64 -9.47 0.53
C ALA A 26 -2.93 -9.98 1.80
N GLY A 27 -2.83 -9.17 2.86
CA GLY A 27 -2.15 -9.53 4.11
C GLY A 27 -0.62 -9.59 4.00
N VAL A 28 -0.03 -9.01 2.96
CA VAL A 28 1.42 -8.96 2.75
C VAL A 28 2.08 -7.94 3.69
N ILE A 29 1.38 -6.84 3.97
CA ILE A 29 1.81 -5.80 4.91
C ILE A 29 0.63 -5.36 5.79
N SER A 30 0.92 -4.91 7.00
CA SER A 30 -0.09 -4.36 7.91
C SER A 30 -0.49 -2.93 7.51
N PRO A 31 -1.67 -2.44 7.93
CA PRO A 31 -2.08 -1.04 7.73
C PRO A 31 -1.08 -0.02 8.30
N GLU A 32 -0.42 -0.36 9.41
CA GLU A 32 0.65 0.47 9.99
C GLU A 32 1.85 0.61 9.04
N GLN A 33 2.23 -0.48 8.40
CA GLN A 33 3.31 -0.50 7.42
C GLN A 33 2.94 0.23 6.13
N PHE A 34 1.68 0.13 5.69
CA PHE A 34 1.17 0.96 4.61
C PHE A 34 1.35 2.44 4.93
N LYS A 35 0.93 2.88 6.12
CA LYS A 35 1.09 4.27 6.56
C LYS A 35 2.55 4.71 6.59
N GLU A 36 3.47 3.84 6.98
CA GLU A 36 4.90 4.17 6.94
C GLU A 36 5.45 4.32 5.51
N ILE A 37 4.98 3.49 4.58
CA ILE A 37 5.43 3.49 3.17
C ILE A 37 4.86 4.68 2.41
N THR A 38 3.54 4.87 2.48
CA THR A 38 2.82 5.86 1.68
C THR A 38 2.74 7.22 2.36
N LYS A 39 3.04 7.28 3.67
CA LYS A 39 2.76 8.44 4.55
C LYS A 39 1.28 8.83 4.60
N GLU A 40 0.40 8.01 4.02
CA GLU A 40 -1.04 8.22 4.01
C GLU A 40 -1.75 7.24 4.96
N VAL A 41 -2.86 7.68 5.54
CA VAL A 41 -3.71 6.81 6.33
C VAL A 41 -4.50 5.93 5.37
N TYR A 42 -4.48 4.61 5.62
CA TYR A 42 -5.30 3.68 4.85
C TYR A 42 -6.79 3.98 5.11
N HIS A 43 -7.45 4.63 4.16
CA HIS A 43 -8.90 4.80 4.13
C HIS A 43 -9.51 3.69 3.28
N GLU A 44 -10.13 2.72 3.94
CA GLU A 44 -10.83 1.58 3.31
C GLU A 44 -12.07 2.02 2.52
N ALA A 45 -12.61 3.21 2.84
CA ALA A 45 -13.86 3.73 2.30
C ALA A 45 -13.84 4.13 0.81
N GLU A 46 -12.66 4.21 0.17
CA GLU A 46 -12.52 4.67 -1.23
C GLU A 46 -12.26 3.55 -2.25
N VAL A 47 -12.53 2.29 -1.89
CA VAL A 47 -12.46 1.16 -2.84
C VAL A 47 -13.83 0.55 -3.09
N SER A 48 -14.81 1.44 -3.24
CA SER A 48 -16.08 1.16 -3.90
C SER A 48 -16.02 1.93 -5.23
N GLU A 49 -16.35 1.27 -6.34
CA GLU A 49 -16.45 1.84 -7.70
C GLU A 49 -15.07 1.95 -8.42
N THR A 50 -14.82 1.41 -9.62
CA THR A 50 -15.68 1.00 -10.74
C THR A 50 -14.99 -0.06 -11.61
N HIS A 51 -15.77 -1.09 -11.99
CA HIS A 51 -15.87 -1.78 -13.29
C HIS A 51 -14.64 -2.34 -14.01
#